data_AF-A0A7S1XLL0-F1
#
_entry.id   AF-A0A7S1XLL0-F1
#
_cell.length_a   1.000
_cell.length_b   1.000
_cell.length_c   1.000
_cell.angle_alpha   90.00
_cell.angle_beta   90.00
_cell.angle_gamma   90.00
#
_symmetry.space_group_name_H-M   'P 1'
#
loop_
_entity.id
_entity.type
_entity.pdbx_description
1 polymer ?
#
loop_
_entity_poly.entity_id
_entity_poly.type
_entity_poly.pdbx_seq_one_letter_code
_entity_poly.pdbx_strand_id
1 'polypeptide(L)'
;MLRAFCSDYQNALNIDPEEYETLEEVQGELNLKMSFWTAVKDWSSITSKWMGMVLGAVDAGDLEKEVTRFNRIVVKASKGLPQNPKVPELKAAVEEFSPVLPVVRDLRNESIKDRHWEQIHELIGFEIKGNETFTLKDLIEKKVTDYHEEITTIATSAQQESVLESMMAKVEGIWEEAMFEVKNYKESKDMFMLGDTSEVSANLDDS
;
A
#
# COMPACT_ATOMS: atom_id res chain seq x y z
N MET A 1 22.39 23.17 -21.87
CA MET A 1 23.66 23.15 -22.65
C MET A 1 23.86 24.45 -23.43
N LEU A 2 22.89 24.91 -24.23
CA LEU A 2 22.96 26.21 -24.95
C LEU A 2 22.96 27.47 -24.05
N ARG A 3 22.18 27.49 -22.96
CA ARG A 3 22.17 28.61 -21.97
C ARG A 3 23.54 28.84 -21.31
N ALA A 4 24.19 27.75 -20.87
CA ALA A 4 25.53 27.82 -20.28
C ALA A 4 26.52 28.38 -21.30
N PHE A 5 26.47 27.90 -22.54
CA PHE A 5 27.35 28.36 -23.60
C PHE A 5 27.15 29.84 -23.98
N CYS A 6 25.91 30.32 -24.08
CA CYS A 6 25.63 31.73 -24.38
C CYS A 6 25.97 32.66 -23.20
N SER A 7 25.65 32.27 -21.97
CA SER A 7 25.98 33.06 -20.78
C SER A 7 27.49 33.14 -20.55
N ASP A 8 28.21 32.03 -20.75
CA ASP A 8 29.68 32.01 -20.69
C ASP A 8 30.31 32.92 -21.76
N TYR A 9 29.74 32.95 -22.98
CA TYR A 9 30.19 33.85 -24.05
C TYR A 9 29.87 35.33 -23.78
N GLN A 10 28.69 35.64 -23.24
CA GLN A 10 28.26 37.01 -22.91
C GLN A 10 29.10 37.59 -21.77
N ASN A 11 29.41 36.76 -20.75
CA ASN A 11 30.34 37.10 -19.67
C ASN A 11 31.77 37.30 -20.19
N ALA A 12 32.24 36.45 -21.11
CA ALA A 12 33.57 36.60 -21.71
C ALA A 12 33.72 37.85 -22.59
N LEU A 13 32.63 38.35 -23.17
CA LEU A 13 32.59 39.54 -24.02
C LEU A 13 32.17 40.83 -23.27
N ASN A 14 31.92 40.74 -21.95
CA ASN A 14 31.51 41.84 -21.07
C ASN A 14 30.24 42.57 -21.58
N ILE A 15 29.31 41.79 -22.14
CA ILE A 15 27.98 42.24 -22.59
C ILE A 15 27.01 41.93 -21.46
N ASP A 16 26.11 42.87 -21.11
CA ASP A 16 25.06 42.60 -20.12
C ASP A 16 24.24 41.38 -20.56
N PRO A 17 24.06 40.37 -19.69
CA PRO A 17 23.38 39.15 -20.06
C PRO A 17 21.91 39.45 -20.38
N GLU A 18 21.51 39.21 -21.63
CA GLU A 18 20.09 39.23 -22.00
C GLU A 18 19.39 38.02 -21.37
N GLU A 19 18.40 38.27 -20.53
CA GLU A 19 17.52 37.23 -20.02
C GLU A 19 16.58 36.76 -21.14
N TYR A 20 16.86 35.57 -21.68
CA TYR A 20 15.99 34.92 -22.66
C TYR A 20 14.78 34.26 -21.96
N GLU A 21 13.88 35.08 -21.40
CA GLU A 21 12.68 34.65 -20.68
C GLU A 21 11.83 33.68 -21.53
N THR A 22 11.69 33.97 -22.82
CA THR A 22 11.01 33.12 -23.81
C THR A 22 11.66 31.75 -24.02
N LEU A 23 12.99 31.64 -23.89
CA LEU A 23 13.69 30.35 -24.03
C LEU A 23 13.48 29.48 -22.79
N GLU A 24 13.42 30.09 -21.60
CA GLU A 24 13.17 29.42 -20.34
C GLU A 24 11.73 28.90 -20.25
N GLU A 25 10.76 29.69 -20.72
CA GLU A 25 9.37 29.28 -20.88
C GLU A 25 9.23 28.09 -21.84
N VAL A 26 9.82 28.18 -23.04
CA VAL A 26 9.76 27.11 -24.05
C VAL A 26 10.46 25.84 -23.56
N GLN A 27 11.58 25.97 -22.84
CA GLN A 27 12.27 24.83 -22.23
C GLN A 27 11.40 24.17 -21.15
N GLY A 28 10.71 24.97 -20.33
CA GLY A 28 9.76 24.48 -19.33
C GLY A 28 8.60 23.70 -19.97
N GLU A 29 7.98 24.25 -21.01
CA GLU A 29 6.93 23.58 -21.76
C GLU A 29 7.41 22.28 -22.43
N LEU A 30 8.58 22.29 -23.05
CA LEU A 30 9.16 21.13 -23.72
C LEU A 30 9.41 20.00 -22.71
N ASN A 31 10.03 20.33 -21.56
CA ASN A 31 10.28 19.38 -20.49
C ASN A 31 8.98 18.78 -19.96
N LEU A 32 7.95 19.61 -19.77
CA LEU A 32 6.64 19.15 -19.33
C LEU A 32 6.00 18.20 -20.35
N LYS A 33 6.00 18.56 -21.65
CA LYS A 33 5.52 17.68 -22.74
C LYS A 33 6.30 16.37 -22.77
N MET A 34 7.62 16.42 -22.68
CA MET A 34 8.47 15.23 -22.73
C MET A 34 8.22 14.30 -21.54
N SER A 35 8.09 14.85 -20.33
CA SER A 35 7.77 14.07 -19.13
C SER A 35 6.38 13.42 -19.23
N PHE A 36 5.39 14.13 -19.78
CA PHE A 36 4.04 13.60 -19.98
C PHE A 36 4.01 12.45 -20.98
N TRP A 37 4.62 12.61 -22.17
CA TRP A 37 4.65 11.55 -23.18
C TRP A 37 5.45 10.33 -22.74
N THR A 38 6.55 10.55 -22.01
CA THR A 38 7.29 9.46 -21.36
C THR A 38 6.40 8.73 -20.36
N ALA A 39 5.66 9.47 -19.53
CA ALA A 39 4.74 8.87 -18.56
C ALA A 39 3.60 8.08 -19.23
N VAL A 40 3.03 8.55 -20.34
CA VAL A 40 2.01 7.81 -21.10
C VAL A 40 2.56 6.46 -21.59
N LYS A 41 3.78 6.47 -22.14
CA LYS A 41 4.45 5.25 -22.60
C LYS A 41 4.77 4.30 -21.45
N ASP A 42 5.30 4.84 -20.36
CA ASP A 42 5.68 4.06 -19.19
C ASP A 42 4.45 3.45 -18.51
N TRP A 43 3.35 4.21 -18.42
CA TRP A 43 2.07 3.72 -17.90
C TRP A 43 1.57 2.51 -18.68
N SER A 44 1.59 2.56 -20.02
CA SER A 44 1.18 1.41 -20.85
C SER A 44 2.06 0.18 -20.65
N SER A 45 3.38 0.38 -20.52
CA SER A 45 4.33 -0.72 -20.27
C SER A 45 4.12 -1.35 -18.90
N ILE A 46 3.94 -0.51 -17.87
CA ILE A 46 3.77 -0.94 -16.49
C ILE A 46 2.41 -1.61 -16.27
N THR A 47 1.32 -1.03 -16.78
CA THR A 47 -0.01 -1.65 -16.70
C THR A 47 -0.05 -3.00 -17.42
N SER A 48 0.57 -3.13 -18.59
CA SER A 48 0.68 -4.43 -19.27
C SER A 48 1.44 -5.46 -18.45
N LYS A 49 2.48 -5.06 -17.70
CA LYS A 49 3.18 -5.96 -16.78
C LYS A 49 2.28 -6.36 -15.62
N TRP A 50 1.64 -5.40 -14.96
CA TRP A 50 0.75 -5.67 -13.83
C TRP A 50 -0.41 -6.58 -14.21
N MET A 51 -1.02 -6.36 -15.37
CA MET A 51 -2.08 -7.23 -15.91
C MET A 51 -1.63 -8.69 -16.10
N GLY A 52 -0.36 -8.94 -16.43
CA GLY A 52 0.18 -10.29 -16.58
C GLY A 52 0.75 -10.89 -15.29
N MET A 53 0.82 -10.14 -14.20
CA MET A 53 1.32 -10.64 -12.92
C MET A 53 0.24 -11.40 -12.17
N VAL A 54 0.63 -12.54 -11.60
CA VAL A 54 -0.19 -13.32 -10.66
C VAL A 54 -0.38 -12.49 -9.40
N LEU A 55 -1.60 -12.46 -8.85
CA LEU A 55 -1.97 -11.65 -7.69
C LEU A 55 -1.03 -11.88 -6.49
N GLY A 56 -0.60 -13.13 -6.28
CA GLY A 56 0.34 -13.49 -5.20
C GLY A 56 1.76 -12.90 -5.35
N ALA A 57 2.16 -12.49 -6.54
CA ALA A 57 3.45 -11.84 -6.82
C ALA A 57 3.34 -10.31 -6.93
N VAL A 58 2.13 -9.76 -6.86
CA VAL A 58 1.91 -8.31 -6.91
C VAL A 58 2.21 -7.70 -5.54
N ASP A 59 3.05 -6.67 -5.55
CA ASP A 59 3.29 -5.81 -4.39
C ASP A 59 2.32 -4.61 -4.45
N ALA A 60 1.40 -4.56 -3.49
CA ALA A 60 0.41 -3.49 -3.39
C ALA A 60 1.05 -2.12 -3.10
N GLY A 61 2.15 -2.08 -2.34
CA GLY A 61 2.85 -0.86 -1.99
C GLY A 61 3.61 -0.27 -3.17
N ASP A 62 4.22 -1.11 -4.00
CA ASP A 62 4.86 -0.64 -5.24
C ASP A 62 3.83 -0.19 -6.28
N LEU A 63 2.68 -0.87 -6.36
CA LEU A 63 1.54 -0.46 -7.19
C LEU A 63 1.06 0.95 -6.80
N GLU A 64 0.86 1.21 -5.51
CA GLU A 64 0.41 2.50 -4.97
C GLU A 64 1.42 3.63 -5.21
N LYS A 65 2.72 3.35 -5.03
CA LYS A 65 3.80 4.32 -5.32
C LYS A 65 3.78 4.75 -6.77
N GLU A 66 3.66 3.81 -7.69
CA GLU A 66 3.65 4.09 -9.13
C GLU A 66 2.38 4.84 -9.53
N VAL A 67 1.20 4.41 -9.09
CA VAL A 67 -0.08 5.14 -9.31
C VAL A 67 0.01 6.57 -8.79
N THR A 68 0.58 6.78 -7.60
CA THR A 68 0.81 8.11 -7.04
C THR A 68 1.78 8.95 -7.88
N ARG A 69 2.85 8.34 -8.39
CA ARG A 69 3.81 8.99 -9.29
C ARG A 69 3.13 9.49 -10.56
N PHE A 70 2.34 8.63 -11.22
CA PHE A 70 1.62 8.99 -12.44
C PHE A 70 0.56 10.06 -12.18
N ASN A 71 -0.19 9.97 -11.07
CA ASN A 71 -1.13 11.02 -10.65
C ASN A 71 -0.46 12.40 -10.53
N ARG A 72 0.74 12.48 -9.92
CA ARG A 72 1.49 13.75 -9.82
C ARG A 72 1.86 14.31 -11.20
N ILE A 73 2.27 13.45 -12.13
CA ILE A 73 2.61 13.85 -13.51
C ILE A 73 1.36 14.35 -14.24
N VAL A 74 0.23 13.64 -14.11
CA VAL A 74 -1.06 14.04 -14.68
C VAL A 74 -1.52 15.40 -14.15
N VAL A 75 -1.42 15.65 -12.84
CA VAL A 75 -1.80 16.93 -12.23
C VAL A 75 -0.91 18.10 -12.69
N LYS A 76 0.40 17.85 -12.88
CA LYS A 76 1.31 18.85 -13.45
C LYS A 76 0.99 19.11 -14.92
N ALA A 77 0.77 18.05 -15.69
CA ALA A 77 0.41 18.12 -17.10
C ALA A 77 -0.92 18.84 -17.32
N SER A 78 -1.94 18.61 -16.48
CA SER A 78 -3.24 19.28 -16.61
C SER A 78 -3.18 20.78 -16.34
N LYS A 79 -2.21 21.25 -15.55
CA LYS A 79 -2.03 22.67 -15.23
C LYS A 79 -1.11 23.39 -16.22
N GLY A 80 -0.09 22.71 -16.73
CA GLY A 80 0.93 23.33 -17.57
C GLY A 80 0.82 23.03 -19.08
N LEU A 81 -0.04 22.11 -19.51
CA LEU A 81 -0.27 21.84 -20.93
C LEU A 81 -1.63 22.38 -21.37
N PRO A 82 -1.69 23.22 -22.43
CA PRO A 82 -2.96 23.64 -23.02
C PRO A 82 -3.70 22.42 -23.60
N GLN A 83 -5.02 22.41 -23.44
CA GLN A 83 -6.01 21.36 -23.78
C GLN A 83 -5.47 20.20 -24.66
N ASN A 84 -4.81 19.24 -24.03
CA ASN A 84 -4.37 18.02 -24.69
C ASN A 84 -5.36 16.88 -24.35
N PRO A 85 -6.03 16.26 -25.34
CA PRO A 85 -7.02 15.20 -25.09
C PRO A 85 -6.42 13.95 -24.44
N LYS A 86 -5.09 13.76 -24.49
CA LYS A 86 -4.42 12.62 -23.84
C LYS A 86 -4.25 12.76 -22.34
N VAL A 87 -4.29 13.98 -21.79
CA VAL A 87 -4.20 14.21 -20.34
C VAL A 87 -5.39 13.61 -19.59
N PRO A 88 -6.66 13.88 -19.97
CA PRO A 88 -7.80 13.24 -19.33
C PRO A 88 -7.86 11.73 -19.58
N GLU A 89 -7.36 11.22 -20.70
CA GLU A 89 -7.28 9.78 -20.98
C GLU A 89 -6.32 9.07 -20.00
N LEU A 90 -5.10 9.61 -19.81
CA LEU A 90 -4.17 9.08 -18.81
C LEU A 90 -4.73 9.23 -17.40
N LYS A 91 -5.40 10.35 -17.10
CA LYS A 91 -6.04 10.56 -15.80
C LYS A 91 -7.09 9.49 -15.51
N ALA A 92 -8.01 9.25 -16.44
CA ALA A 92 -9.06 8.24 -16.29
C ALA A 92 -8.46 6.83 -16.13
N ALA A 93 -7.43 6.50 -16.93
CA ALA A 93 -6.75 5.22 -16.81
C ALA A 93 -6.08 5.04 -15.44
N VAL A 94 -5.49 6.09 -14.86
CA VAL A 94 -4.90 6.03 -13.50
C VAL A 94 -5.99 5.94 -12.42
N GLU A 95 -7.10 6.65 -12.58
CA GLU A 95 -8.24 6.62 -11.65
C GLU A 95 -8.94 5.24 -11.64
N GLU A 96 -8.97 4.52 -12.76
CA GLU A 96 -9.50 3.14 -12.85
C GLU A 96 -8.72 2.16 -11.97
N PHE A 97 -7.42 2.40 -11.72
CA PHE A 97 -6.62 1.57 -10.82
C PHE A 97 -6.76 1.97 -9.34
N SER A 98 -7.32 3.14 -9.03
CA SER A 98 -7.51 3.59 -7.65
C SER A 98 -8.33 2.62 -6.78
N PRO A 99 -9.47 2.05 -7.24
CA PRO A 99 -10.20 1.03 -6.47
C PRO A 99 -9.53 -0.35 -6.49
N VAL A 100 -8.64 -0.62 -7.45
CA VAL A 100 -7.88 -1.88 -7.51
C VAL A 100 -6.85 -1.96 -6.38
N LEU A 101 -6.22 -0.84 -6.04
CA LEU A 101 -5.19 -0.75 -5.00
C LEU A 101 -5.63 -1.30 -3.63
N PRO A 102 -6.73 -0.84 -3.01
CA PRO A 102 -7.17 -1.37 -1.72
C PRO A 102 -7.53 -2.85 -1.82
N VAL A 103 -8.20 -3.29 -2.90
CA VAL A 103 -8.55 -4.71 -3.10
C VAL A 103 -7.31 -5.59 -3.13
N VAL A 104 -6.27 -5.20 -3.89
CA VAL A 104 -5.02 -5.96 -3.95
C VAL A 104 -4.34 -6.01 -2.58
N ARG A 105 -4.28 -4.87 -1.87
CA ARG A 105 -3.72 -4.81 -0.51
C ARG A 105 -4.48 -5.72 0.45
N ASP A 106 -5.80 -5.65 0.41
CA ASP A 106 -6.70 -6.36 1.31
C ASP A 106 -6.63 -7.87 1.05
N LEU A 107 -6.68 -8.31 -0.22
CA LEU A 107 -6.51 -9.72 -0.61
C LEU A 107 -5.10 -10.27 -0.31
N ARG A 108 -4.09 -9.40 -0.19
CA ARG A 108 -2.71 -9.76 0.19
C ARG A 108 -2.49 -9.73 1.71
N ASN A 109 -3.50 -9.39 2.51
CA ASN A 109 -3.36 -9.36 3.95
C ASN A 109 -3.20 -10.79 4.51
N GLU A 110 -2.11 -11.02 5.25
CA GLU A 110 -1.79 -12.30 5.88
C GLU A 110 -2.76 -12.67 7.01
N SER A 111 -3.49 -11.69 7.57
CA SER A 111 -4.52 -11.94 8.60
C SER A 111 -5.76 -12.66 8.05
N ILE A 112 -5.92 -12.78 6.72
CA ILE A 112 -7.08 -13.45 6.11
C ILE A 112 -6.93 -14.99 6.17
N LYS A 113 -7.73 -15.60 7.04
CA LYS A 113 -7.86 -17.06 7.20
C LYS A 113 -8.91 -17.66 6.26
N ASP A 114 -9.00 -18.99 6.23
CA ASP A 114 -9.91 -19.75 5.37
C ASP A 114 -11.37 -19.28 5.47
N ARG A 115 -11.88 -19.02 6.68
CA ARG A 115 -13.23 -18.49 6.92
C ARG A 115 -13.53 -17.17 6.19
N HIS A 116 -12.55 -16.28 6.10
CA HIS A 116 -12.69 -14.99 5.42
C HIS A 116 -12.61 -15.16 3.91
N TRP A 117 -11.77 -16.10 3.45
CA TRP A 117 -11.70 -16.46 2.04
C TRP A 117 -13.01 -17.06 1.53
N GLU A 118 -13.68 -17.91 2.33
CA GLU A 118 -15.01 -18.44 2.01
C GLU A 118 -16.03 -17.31 1.82
N GLN A 119 -16.05 -16.31 2.71
CA GLN A 119 -16.93 -15.13 2.58
C GLN A 119 -16.61 -14.33 1.31
N ILE A 120 -15.33 -14.13 1.01
CA ILE A 120 -14.91 -13.44 -0.21
C ILE A 120 -15.33 -14.23 -1.45
N HIS A 121 -15.16 -15.55 -1.46
CA HIS A 121 -15.55 -16.42 -2.58
C HIS A 121 -17.06 -16.47 -2.78
N GLU A 122 -17.84 -16.44 -1.70
CA GLU A 122 -19.30 -16.36 -1.75
C GLU A 122 -19.78 -15.02 -2.34
N LEU A 123 -19.14 -13.90 -1.95
CA LEU A 123 -19.44 -12.57 -2.48
C LEU A 123 -19.17 -12.46 -3.98
N ILE A 124 -18.00 -12.92 -4.43
CA ILE A 124 -17.57 -12.79 -5.83
C ILE A 124 -18.07 -13.93 -6.73
N GLY A 125 -18.52 -15.04 -6.15
CA GLY A 125 -19.03 -16.21 -6.85
C GLY A 125 -17.96 -17.09 -7.54
N PHE A 126 -16.69 -16.95 -7.17
CA PHE A 126 -15.59 -17.79 -7.68
C PHE A 126 -14.43 -17.87 -6.69
N GLU A 127 -13.56 -18.88 -6.84
CA GLU A 127 -12.42 -19.07 -5.95
C GLU A 127 -11.19 -18.30 -6.43
N ILE A 128 -10.70 -17.38 -5.60
CA ILE A 128 -9.41 -16.67 -5.79
C ILE A 128 -8.26 -17.47 -5.17
N LYS A 129 -8.49 -17.99 -3.96
CA LYS A 129 -7.44 -18.67 -3.18
C LYS A 129 -7.21 -20.06 -3.75
N GLY A 130 -5.96 -20.42 -4.02
CA GLY A 130 -5.58 -21.70 -4.63
C GLY A 130 -5.48 -21.65 -6.15
N ASN A 131 -5.88 -20.54 -6.78
CA ASN A 131 -5.68 -20.34 -8.22
C ASN A 131 -4.35 -19.63 -8.48
N GLU A 132 -3.29 -20.42 -8.70
CA GLU A 132 -1.93 -19.92 -9.00
C GLU A 132 -1.86 -19.11 -10.30
N THR A 133 -2.90 -19.17 -11.14
CA THR A 133 -2.96 -18.43 -12.41
C THR A 133 -3.76 -17.13 -12.30
N PHE A 134 -4.36 -16.83 -11.15
CA PHE A 134 -5.20 -15.65 -10.99
C PHE A 134 -4.37 -14.36 -11.09
N THR A 135 -4.60 -13.60 -12.15
CA THR A 135 -3.84 -12.38 -12.44
C THR A 135 -4.58 -11.11 -12.01
N LEU A 136 -3.86 -9.98 -11.96
CA LEU A 136 -4.49 -8.68 -11.76
C LEU A 136 -5.49 -8.35 -12.88
N LYS A 137 -5.24 -8.83 -14.10
CA LYS A 137 -6.19 -8.69 -15.21
C LYS A 137 -7.51 -9.40 -14.92
N ASP A 138 -7.46 -10.62 -14.40
CA ASP A 138 -8.67 -11.37 -14.05
C ASP A 138 -9.47 -10.66 -12.95
N LEU A 139 -8.79 -10.03 -12.00
CA LEU A 139 -9.42 -9.22 -10.94
C LEU A 139 -10.25 -8.06 -11.52
N ILE A 140 -9.71 -7.36 -12.52
CA ILE A 140 -10.40 -6.25 -13.20
C ILE A 140 -11.50 -6.78 -14.13
N GLU A 141 -11.23 -7.79 -14.95
CA GLU A 141 -12.21 -8.35 -15.90
C GLU A 141 -13.42 -8.99 -15.21
N LYS A 142 -13.21 -9.61 -14.05
CA LYS A 142 -14.27 -10.19 -13.22
C LYS A 142 -14.96 -9.15 -12.32
N LYS A 143 -14.59 -7.87 -12.44
CA LYS A 143 -15.17 -6.76 -11.67
C LYS A 143 -15.15 -6.96 -10.16
N VAL A 144 -14.08 -7.58 -9.64
CA VAL A 144 -13.89 -7.75 -8.19
C VAL A 144 -13.78 -6.38 -7.50
N THR A 145 -13.34 -5.37 -8.24
CA THR A 145 -13.32 -3.96 -7.82
C THR A 145 -14.70 -3.42 -7.44
N ASP A 146 -15.79 -3.97 -7.97
CA ASP A 146 -17.15 -3.50 -7.63
C ASP A 146 -17.52 -3.87 -6.19
N TYR A 147 -16.91 -4.93 -5.64
CA TYR A 147 -17.10 -5.41 -4.27
C TYR A 147 -16.00 -4.93 -3.32
N HIS A 148 -15.33 -3.81 -3.66
CA HIS A 148 -14.18 -3.36 -2.89
C HIS A 148 -14.54 -3.03 -1.44
N GLU A 149 -15.73 -2.45 -1.18
CA GLU A 149 -16.14 -2.04 0.17
C GLU A 149 -16.35 -3.26 1.07
N GLU A 150 -16.98 -4.30 0.55
CA GLU A 150 -17.23 -5.55 1.25
C GLU A 150 -15.91 -6.29 1.52
N ILE A 151 -15.02 -6.37 0.52
CA ILE A 151 -13.70 -6.99 0.68
C ILE A 151 -12.87 -6.24 1.72
N THR A 152 -12.86 -4.90 1.69
CA THR A 152 -12.18 -4.09 2.70
C THR A 152 -12.76 -4.31 4.10
N THR A 153 -14.08 -4.48 4.21
CA THR A 153 -14.74 -4.76 5.50
C THR A 153 -14.27 -6.11 6.06
N ILE A 154 -14.25 -7.16 5.22
CA ILE A 154 -13.78 -8.50 5.63
C ILE A 154 -12.30 -8.46 6.00
N ALA A 155 -11.46 -7.81 5.20
CA ALA A 155 -10.02 -7.69 5.49
C ALA A 155 -9.76 -6.91 6.78
N THR A 156 -10.55 -5.85 7.05
CA THR A 156 -10.47 -5.09 8.30
C THR A 156 -10.89 -5.94 9.50
N SER A 157 -11.98 -6.71 9.37
CA SER A 157 -12.41 -7.65 10.40
C SER A 157 -11.33 -8.70 10.68
N ALA A 158 -10.73 -9.26 9.63
CA ALA A 158 -9.65 -10.23 9.76
C ALA A 158 -8.42 -9.64 10.47
N GLN A 159 -8.06 -8.39 10.15
CA GLN A 159 -6.98 -7.68 10.81
C GLN A 159 -7.26 -7.46 12.31
N GLN A 160 -8.48 -7.03 12.65
CA GLN A 160 -8.89 -6.82 14.04
C GLN A 160 -8.90 -8.14 14.81
N GLU A 161 -9.39 -9.21 14.19
CA GLU A 161 -9.40 -10.54 14.78
C GLU A 161 -7.99 -11.06 15.03
N SER A 162 -7.05 -10.86 14.09
CA SER A 162 -5.65 -11.21 14.29
C SER A 162 -5.00 -10.45 15.46
N VAL A 163 -5.36 -9.19 15.66
CA VAL A 163 -4.91 -8.40 16.82
C VAL A 163 -5.49 -8.96 18.12
N LEU A 164 -6.79 -9.27 18.13
CA LEU A 164 -7.46 -9.90 19.27
C LEU A 164 -6.85 -11.25 19.62
N GLU A 165 -6.63 -12.13 18.64
CA GLU A 165 -5.98 -13.42 18.84
C GLU A 165 -4.56 -13.26 19.40
N SER A 166 -3.80 -12.25 18.95
CA SER A 166 -2.47 -11.95 19.52
C SER A 166 -2.56 -11.47 20.97
N MET A 167 -3.58 -10.67 21.31
CA MET A 167 -3.82 -10.25 22.69
C MET A 167 -4.21 -11.44 23.58
N MET A 168 -5.11 -12.30 23.12
CA MET A 168 -5.50 -13.52 23.85
C MET A 168 -4.31 -14.46 24.06
N ALA A 169 -3.49 -14.68 23.03
CA ALA A 169 -2.30 -15.51 23.15
C ALA A 169 -1.29 -14.97 24.18
N LYS A 170 -1.20 -13.63 24.34
CA LYS A 170 -0.38 -13.04 25.41
C LYS A 170 -0.95 -13.31 26.78
N VAL A 171 -2.27 -13.18 26.94
CA VAL A 171 -2.96 -13.49 28.20
C VAL A 171 -2.74 -14.97 28.54
N GLU A 172 -2.96 -15.89 27.60
CA GLU A 172 -2.68 -17.31 27.79
C GLU A 172 -1.22 -17.56 28.21
N GLY A 173 -0.24 -16.95 27.55
CA GLY A 173 1.16 -17.06 27.92
C GLY A 173 1.48 -16.55 29.33
N ILE A 174 0.90 -15.42 29.73
CA ILE A 174 1.04 -14.89 31.10
C ILE A 174 0.52 -15.90 32.13
N TRP A 175 -0.62 -16.54 31.84
CA TRP A 175 -1.22 -17.53 32.74
C TRP A 175 -0.52 -18.89 32.72
N GLU A 176 0.10 -19.29 31.60
CA GLU A 176 0.93 -20.50 31.54
C GLU A 176 2.22 -20.38 32.36
N GLU A 177 2.82 -19.18 32.38
CA GLU A 177 4.05 -18.91 33.14
C GLU A 177 3.78 -18.53 34.60
N ALA A 178 2.53 -18.20 34.95
CA ALA A 178 2.15 -17.83 36.30
C ALA A 178 2.37 -18.98 37.29
N MET A 179 3.34 -18.81 38.21
CA MET A 179 3.63 -19.76 39.27
C MET A 179 3.32 -19.16 40.64
N PHE A 180 2.59 -19.90 41.46
CA PHE A 180 2.41 -19.52 42.85
C PHE A 180 3.65 -19.88 43.65
N GLU A 181 4.27 -18.90 44.30
CA GLU A 181 5.31 -19.15 45.27
C GLU A 181 4.69 -19.83 46.50
N VAL A 182 5.27 -20.94 46.96
CA VAL A 182 4.80 -21.67 48.14
C VAL A 182 5.92 -21.78 49.15
N LYS A 183 5.66 -21.33 50.38
CA LYS A 183 6.61 -21.31 51.50
C LYS A 183 6.14 -22.24 52.62
N ASN A 184 7.07 -22.85 53.35
CA ASN A 184 6.72 -23.67 54.52
C ASN A 184 6.15 -22.81 55.65
N TYR A 185 5.08 -23.29 56.30
CA TYR A 185 4.54 -22.64 57.48
C TYR A 185 5.31 -23.08 58.74
N LYS A 186 6.16 -22.19 59.25
CA LYS A 186 6.97 -22.43 60.46
C LYS A 186 7.80 -23.73 60.30
N GLU A 187 7.95 -24.53 61.37
CA GLU A 187 8.66 -25.83 61.34
C GLU A 187 7.73 -27.03 61.07
N SER A 188 6.46 -26.79 60.67
CA SER A 188 5.52 -27.89 60.41
C SER A 188 5.81 -28.52 59.05
N LYS A 189 6.10 -29.83 59.05
CA LYS A 189 6.55 -30.58 57.86
C LYS A 189 5.50 -30.71 56.74
N ASP A 190 4.22 -30.51 57.06
CA ASP A 190 3.09 -30.77 56.16
C ASP A 190 2.15 -29.55 55.99
N MET A 191 2.63 -28.34 56.28
CA MET A 191 1.82 -27.12 56.13
C MET A 191 2.56 -26.09 55.29
N PHE A 192 1.92 -25.64 54.21
CA PHE A 192 2.45 -24.64 53.29
C PHE A 192 1.58 -23.38 53.30
N MET A 193 2.20 -22.22 53.14
CA MET A 193 1.54 -20.94 52.87
C MET A 193 1.90 -20.46 51.47
N LEU A 194 0.97 -19.78 50.84
CA LEU A 194 1.27 -18.99 49.64
C LEU A 194 2.24 -17.86 50.02
N GLY A 195 3.28 -17.71 49.19
CA GLY A 195 4.25 -16.64 49.24
C GLY A 195 3.67 -15.33 48.70
N ASP A 196 4.49 -14.53 48.03
CA ASP A 196 3.94 -13.31 47.43
C ASP A 196 2.99 -13.66 46.28
N THR A 197 1.84 -12.98 46.24
CA THR A 197 0.80 -13.15 45.21
C THR A 197 0.54 -11.84 44.44
N SER A 198 1.35 -10.81 44.70
CA SER A 198 1.25 -9.49 44.08
C SER A 198 1.31 -9.58 42.55
N GLU A 199 2.26 -10.37 42.01
CA GLU A 199 2.45 -10.57 40.58
C GLU A 199 1.28 -11.30 39.91
N VAL A 200 0.79 -12.39 40.53
CA VAL A 200 -0.38 -13.12 40.01
C VAL A 200 -1.65 -12.28 40.07
N SER A 201 -1.78 -11.42 41.09
CA SER A 201 -2.91 -10.49 41.21
C SER A 201 -2.83 -9.37 40.17
N ALA A 202 -1.64 -8.83 39.90
CA ALA A 202 -1.42 -7.83 38.86
C ALA A 202 -1.72 -8.42 37.46
N ASN A 203 -1.26 -9.65 37.18
CA ASN A 203 -1.58 -10.35 35.93
C ASN A 203 -3.09 -10.58 35.75
N LEU A 204 -3.83 -10.81 36.85
CA LEU A 204 -5.28 -10.93 36.84
C LEU A 204 -5.98 -9.59 36.57
N ASP A 205 -5.50 -8.50 37.15
CA ASP A 205 -6.07 -7.16 36.97
C ASP A 205 -5.80 -6.60 35.55
N ASP A 206 -4.69 -6.98 34.93
CA ASP A 206 -4.28 -6.56 33.58
C ASP A 206 -4.83 -7.44 32.43
N SER A 207 -5.46 -8.58 32.76
CA SER A 207 -6.09 -9.52 31.78
C SER A 207 -7.57 -9.22 31.56
#